data_AF-A0A9J5WEP9-F1
#
_entry.id   AF-A0A9J5WEP9-F1
#
_cell.length_a   1.000
_cell.length_b   1.000
_cell.length_c   1.000
_cell.angle_alpha   90.00
_cell.angle_beta   90.00
_cell.angle_gamma   90.00
#
_symmetry.space_group_name_H-M   'P 1'
#
loop_
_entity.id
_entity.type
_entity.pdbx_description
1 polymer ?
#
loop_
_entity_poly.entity_id
_entity_poly.type
_entity_poly.pdbx_seq_one_letter_code
_entity_poly.pdbx_strand_id
1 'polypeptide(L)' 'MEIKKKYEKLVAGSCIGGMKTQEMLDFAAKHNITPNIEVVPMDYVNTALEGLLKSDVKYRFVLDIGNTLNKK' A
#
# COMPACT_ATOMS: atom_id res chain seq x y z
N MET A 1 25.79 45.44 -5.59
CA MET A 1 24.99 44.81 -4.53
C MET A 1 24.63 43.42 -5.01
N GLU A 2 25.21 42.40 -4.39
CA GLU A 2 25.07 41.01 -4.82
C GLU A 2 23.83 40.40 -4.16
N ILE A 3 22.82 40.04 -4.94
CA ILE A 3 21.58 39.44 -4.43
C ILE A 3 21.89 37.97 -4.10
N LYS A 4 22.18 37.68 -2.83
CA LYS A 4 22.29 36.30 -2.34
C LYS A 4 20.92 35.62 -2.42
N LYS A 5 20.75 34.72 -3.40
CA LYS A 5 19.55 33.89 -3.55
C LYS A 5 19.48 32.89 -2.39
N LYS A 6 18.54 33.10 -1.48
CA LYS A 6 18.26 32.19 -0.34
C LYS A 6 17.53 30.96 -0.87
N TYR A 7 18.18 29.80 -0.88
CA TYR A 7 17.53 28.54 -1.20
C TYR A 7 16.83 28.02 0.06
N GLU A 8 15.53 28.22 0.17
CA GLU A 8 14.74 27.62 1.25
C GLU A 8 14.43 26.16 0.90
N LYS A 9 14.83 25.23 1.78
CA LYS A 9 14.46 23.81 1.67
C LYS A 9 13.04 23.65 2.19
N LEU A 10 12.17 23.02 1.40
CA LEU A 10 10.77 22.81 1.77
C LEU A 10 10.58 21.40 2.34
N VAL A 11 9.92 21.31 3.49
CA VAL A 11 9.50 20.05 4.12
C VAL A 11 7.98 20.07 4.18
N ALA A 12 7.34 19.03 3.63
CA ALA A 12 5.90 18.87 3.62
C ALA A 12 5.52 17.41 3.91
N GLY A 13 4.32 17.20 4.45
CA GLY A 13 3.70 15.88 4.62
C GLY A 13 2.62 15.63 3.57
N SER A 14 2.38 14.36 3.26
CA SER A 14 1.28 13.92 2.42
C SER A 14 0.52 12.81 3.14
N CYS A 15 -0.79 12.95 3.26
CA CYS A 15 -1.65 12.00 3.95
C CYS A 15 -2.70 11.46 2.97
N ILE A 16 -2.41 10.29 2.39
CA ILE A 16 -3.30 9.54 1.50
C ILE A 16 -3.73 10.38 0.26
N GLY A 17 -4.53 9.80 -0.64
CA GLY A 17 -5.18 10.48 -1.77
C GLY A 17 -6.69 10.60 -1.55
N GLY A 18 -7.31 11.62 -2.16
CA GLY A 18 -8.77 11.77 -2.16
C GLY A 18 -9.45 10.85 -3.19
N MET A 19 -10.67 11.21 -3.60
CA MET A 19 -11.44 10.48 -4.62
C MET A 19 -10.72 10.39 -5.98
N LYS A 20 -9.75 11.27 -6.23
CA LYS A 20 -8.85 11.21 -7.40
C LYS A 20 -7.94 9.98 -7.43
N THR A 21 -8.02 9.10 -6.42
CA THR A 21 -7.40 7.77 -6.43
C THR A 21 -7.75 6.96 -7.68
N GLN A 22 -8.90 7.22 -8.34
CA GLN A 22 -9.23 6.60 -9.62
C GLN A 22 -8.16 6.84 -10.70
N GLU A 23 -7.61 8.06 -10.80
CA GLU A 23 -6.55 8.38 -11.77
C GLU A 23 -5.29 7.54 -11.50
N MET A 24 -4.98 7.28 -10.22
CA MET A 24 -3.86 6.44 -9.81
C MET A 24 -4.09 4.97 -10.16
N LEU A 25 -5.31 4.45 -9.96
CA LEU A 25 -5.67 3.08 -10.33
C LEU A 25 -5.62 2.87 -11.84
N ASP A 26 -6.17 3.80 -12.62
CA ASP A 26 -6.15 3.75 -14.08
C ASP A 26 -4.71 3.76 -14.62
N PHE A 27 -3.86 4.60 -14.04
CA PHE A 27 -2.43 4.64 -14.35
C PHE A 27 -1.74 3.31 -14.02
N ALA A 28 -1.97 2.75 -12.83
CA ALA A 28 -1.36 1.48 -12.43
C ALA A 28 -1.77 0.34 -13.38
N ALA A 29 -3.05 0.26 -13.73
CA ALA A 29 -3.56 -0.73 -14.68
C ALA A 29 -2.94 -0.57 -16.07
N LYS A 30 -2.86 0.66 -16.60
CA LYS A 30 -2.26 0.95 -17.91
C LYS A 30 -0.79 0.54 -18.02
N HIS A 31 -0.06 0.62 -16.92
CA HIS A 31 1.38 0.39 -16.88
C HIS A 31 1.76 -0.95 -16.24
N ASN A 32 0.80 -1.85 -16.02
CA ASN A 32 0.99 -3.15 -15.37
C ASN A 32 1.72 -3.04 -14.02
N ILE A 33 1.39 -2.02 -13.23
CA ILE A 33 1.95 -1.83 -11.90
C ILE A 33 1.11 -2.64 -10.92
N THR A 34 1.63 -3.79 -10.50
CA THR A 34 0.96 -4.69 -9.57
C THR A 34 1.75 -4.79 -8.26
N PRO A 35 1.09 -4.84 -7.10
CA PRO A 35 1.76 -5.16 -5.85
C PRO A 35 2.17 -6.63 -5.83
N ASN A 36 3.31 -6.92 -5.19
CA ASN A 36 3.66 -8.28 -4.83
C ASN A 36 2.87 -8.66 -3.58
N ILE A 37 2.05 -9.70 -3.69
CA ILE A 37 1.10 -10.08 -2.64
C ILE A 37 1.26 -11.55 -2.23
N GLU A 38 0.92 -11.82 -0.99
CA GLU A 38 0.71 -13.14 -0.42
C GLU A 38 -0.78 -13.27 -0.10
N VAL A 39 -1.47 -14.15 -0.84
CA VAL A 39 -2.90 -14.38 -0.66
C VAL A 39 -3.09 -15.44 0.43
N VAL A 40 -3.83 -15.10 1.48
CA VAL A 40 -4.05 -15.99 2.63
C VAL A 40 -5.56 -16.13 2.92
N PRO A 41 -5.99 -17.28 3.48
CA PRO A 41 -7.39 -17.47 3.86
C PRO A 41 -7.78 -16.64 5.08
N MET A 42 -9.08 -16.46 5.29
CA MET A 42 -9.62 -15.62 6.36
C MET A 42 -9.30 -16.14 7.77
N ASP A 43 -9.25 -17.46 7.96
CA ASP A 43 -8.88 -18.09 9.24
C ASP A 43 -7.42 -17.84 9.63
N TYR A 44 -6.56 -17.47 8.68
CA TYR A 44 -5.15 -17.14 8.89
C TYR A 44 -4.91 -15.69 9.34
N VAL A 45 -5.95 -14.85 9.46
CA VAL A 45 -5.80 -13.41 9.71
C VAL A 45 -4.96 -13.06 10.94
N ASN A 46 -5.13 -13.79 12.05
CA ASN A 46 -4.36 -13.52 13.27
C ASN A 46 -2.87 -13.82 13.08
N THR A 47 -2.56 -14.93 12.43
CA THR A 47 -1.17 -15.29 12.09
C THR A 47 -0.55 -14.30 11.11
N ALA A 48 -1.31 -13.82 10.11
CA ALA A 48 -0.84 -12.77 9.19
C ALA A 48 -0.52 -11.45 9.93
N LEU A 49 -1.32 -11.08 10.92
CA LEU A 49 -1.06 -9.89 11.75
C LEU A 49 0.21 -10.04 12.61
N GLU A 50 0.44 -11.22 13.19
CA GLU A 50 1.69 -11.53 13.91
C GLU A 50 2.91 -11.47 12.98
N GLY A 51 2.79 -12.02 11.77
CA GLY A 51 3.82 -11.95 10.73
C GLY A 51 4.14 -10.52 10.34
N LEU A 52 3.10 -9.70 10.11
CA LEU A 52 3.27 -8.28 9.79
C LEU A 52 4.03 -7.52 10.91
N LEU A 53 3.71 -7.79 12.17
CA LEU A 53 4.40 -7.19 13.31
C LEU A 53 5.88 -7.59 13.37
N LYS A 54 6.19 -8.84 13.02
CA LYS A 54 7.56 -9.37 12.94
C LYS A 54 8.29 -9.01 11.65
N SER A 55 7.64 -8.29 10.73
CA SER A 55 8.11 -8.07 9.35
C SER A 55 8.38 -9.38 8.58
N ASP A 56 7.71 -10.46 8.97
CA ASP A 56 7.72 -11.77 8.32
C ASP A 56 6.63 -11.81 7.24
N VAL A 57 6.75 -10.88 6.29
CA VAL A 57 5.95 -10.78 5.08
C VAL A 57 6.87 -10.25 4.00
N LYS A 58 6.77 -10.76 2.77
CA LYS A 58 7.63 -10.28 1.70
C LYS A 58 7.32 -8.82 1.38
N TYR A 59 6.03 -8.49 1.22
CA TYR A 59 5.56 -7.11 0.98
C TYR A 59 4.13 -6.83 1.48
N ARG A 60 3.13 -7.62 1.06
CA ARG A 60 1.71 -7.38 1.38
C ARG A 60 0.95 -8.70 1.55
N PHE A 61 0.12 -8.77 2.58
CA PHE A 61 -0.93 -9.79 2.67
C PHE A 61 -2.22 -9.31 2.00
N VAL A 62 -2.94 -10.23 1.36
CA VAL A 62 -4.29 -10.04 0.85
C VAL A 62 -5.16 -11.19 1.35
N LEU A 63 -6.24 -10.89 2.06
CA LEU A 63 -7.20 -11.90 2.53
C LEU A 63 -8.15 -12.27 1.38
N ASP A 64 -8.24 -13.55 1.05
CA ASP A 64 -9.22 -14.04 0.06
C ASP A 64 -10.59 -14.26 0.70
N ILE A 65 -11.33 -13.18 0.92
CA ILE A 65 -12.64 -13.24 1.57
C ILE A 65 -13.64 -14.04 0.74
N GLY A 66 -13.65 -13.84 -0.59
CA GLY A 66 -14.63 -14.42 -1.50
C GLY A 66 -14.64 -15.96 -1.46
N ASN A 67 -13.47 -16.57 -1.30
CA ASN A 67 -13.34 -18.03 -1.30
C ASN A 67 -13.23 -18.66 0.09
N THR A 68 -12.98 -17.90 1.15
CA THR A 68 -12.53 -18.49 2.43
C THR A 68 -13.35 -18.10 3.66
N LEU A 69 -14.21 -17.09 3.58
CA LEU A 69 -14.98 -16.62 4.75
C LEU A 69 -15.98 -17.65 5.29
N ASN A 70 -16.59 -18.47 4.41
CA ASN A 70 -17.69 -19.39 4.76
C ASN A 70 -17.37 -20.86 4.42
N LYS A 71 -16.09 -21.22 4.25
CA LYS A 71 -15.72 -22.63 4.07
C LYS A 71 -16.04 -23.37 5.38
N LYS A 72 -17.13 -24.14 5.34
CA LYS A 72 -17.49 -25.12 6.37
C LYS A 72 -16.45 -26.23 6.42
#